data_AF-A0A8H6MKN9-F1
#
_entry.id   AF-A0A8H6MKN9-F1
#
_cell.length_a   1.000
_cell.length_b   1.000
_cell.length_c   1.000
_cell.angle_alpha   90.00
_cell.angle_beta   90.00
_cell.angle_gamma   90.00
#
_symmetry.space_group_name_H-M   'P 1'
#
loop_
_entity.id
_entity.type
_entity.pdbx_description
1 polymer ?
#
loop_
_entity_poly.entity_id
_entity_poly.type
_entity_poly.pdbx_seq_one_letter_code
_entity_poly.pdbx_strand_id
1 'polypeptide(L)' 'MSCNPFDFPRVGVAAIIQRKDGRVVVGKRQSSHGAGTWQLPGGHLEFGESFFDCAARETLEET' A
#
# COMPACT_ATOMS: atom_id res chain seq x y z
N MET A 1 -27.82 -14.82 3.72
CA MET A 1 -26.84 -14.44 2.70
C MET A 1 -25.57 -14.03 3.43
N SER A 2 -24.53 -14.85 3.42
CA SER A 2 -23.22 -14.45 3.96
C SER A 2 -22.53 -13.57 2.93
N CYS A 3 -22.41 -12.29 3.23
CA CYS A 3 -21.67 -11.35 2.40
C CYS A 3 -20.18 -11.70 2.49
N ASN A 4 -19.53 -12.07 1.38
CA ASN A 4 -18.09 -12.29 1.39
C ASN A 4 -17.40 -10.92 1.42
N PRO A 5 -16.53 -10.62 2.39
CA PRO A 5 -15.85 -9.33 2.48
C PRO A 5 -14.94 -9.02 1.28
N PHE A 6 -14.71 -9.99 0.38
CA PHE A 6 -13.98 -9.81 -0.87
C PHE A 6 -14.86 -9.42 -2.08
N ASP A 7 -16.19 -9.33 -1.93
CA ASP A 7 -17.10 -9.02 -3.05
C ASP A 7 -17.17 -7.52 -3.40
N PHE A 8 -16.47 -6.65 -2.65
CA PHE A 8 -16.50 -5.21 -2.82
C PHE A 8 -15.10 -4.62 -3.04
N PRO A 9 -14.98 -3.57 -3.86
CA PRO A 9 -13.75 -2.80 -3.97
C PRO A 9 -13.29 -2.32 -2.59
N ARG A 10 -11.99 -2.44 -2.33
CA ARG A 10 -11.35 -1.88 -1.12
C ARG A 10 -10.60 -0.61 -1.45
N VAL A 11 -10.38 0.21 -0.43
CA VAL A 11 -9.57 1.43 -0.52
C VAL A 11 -8.14 1.09 -0.15
N GLY A 12 -7.20 1.48 -1.01
CA GLY A 12 -5.78 1.38 -0.74
C GLY A 12 -5.11 2.74 -0.89
N VAL A 13 -4.01 2.94 -0.15
CA VAL A 13 -3.19 4.14 -0.18
C VAL A 13 -1.77 3.75 -0.55
N ALA A 14 -1.15 4.51 -1.45
CA ALA A 14 0.25 4.33 -1.84
C ALA A 14 1.02 5.64 -1.68
N ALA A 15 2.24 5.55 -1.14
CA ALA A 15 3.13 6.69 -0.93
C ALA A 15 4.14 6.82 -2.07
N ILE A 16 4.23 8.00 -2.68
CA ILE A 16 5.31 8.34 -3.62
C ILE A 16 6.39 9.08 -2.86
N ILE A 17 7.47 8.39 -2.51
CA ILE A 17 8.60 8.96 -1.78
C ILE A 17 9.72 9.25 -2.76
N GLN A 18 9.92 10.53 -3.06
CA GLN A 18 10.90 10.99 -4.03
C GLN A 18 12.18 11.48 -3.35
N ARG A 19 13.34 11.00 -3.81
CA ARG A 19 14.66 11.52 -3.44
C ARG A 19 15.00 12.78 -4.24
N LYS A 20 15.93 13.59 -3.74
CA LYS A 20 16.39 14.82 -4.39
C LYS A 20 16.97 14.61 -5.81
N ASP A 21 17.43 13.40 -6.13
CA ASP A 21 17.94 13.01 -7.44
C ASP A 21 16.85 12.52 -8.41
N GLY A 22 15.57 12.65 -8.03
CA GLY A 22 14.41 12.27 -8.85
C GLY A 22 14.03 10.80 -8.76
N ARG A 23 14.80 9.96 -8.04
CA ARG A 23 14.46 8.54 -7.85
C ARG A 23 13.31 8.36 -6.85
N VAL A 24 12.52 7.30 -7.02
CA VAL A 24 11.41 6.95 -6.13
C VAL A 24 11.69 5.66 -5.38
N VAL A 25 11.18 5.55 -4.15
CA VAL A 25 11.24 4.31 -3.36
C VAL A 25 10.23 3.32 -3.90
N VAL A 26 10.69 2.09 -4.17
CA VAL A 26 9.85 0.96 -4.56
C VAL A 26 10.30 -0.30 -3.84
N GLY A 27 9.35 -1.15 -3.47
CA GLY A 27 9.58 -2.48 -2.88
C GLY A 27 9.26 -3.58 -3.89
N LYS A 28 9.96 -4.72 -3.80
CA LYS A 28 9.64 -5.92 -4.58
C LYS A 28 8.67 -6.78 -3.77
N ARG A 29 7.46 -6.99 -4.29
CA ARG A 29 6.40 -7.74 -3.59
C ARG A 29 6.84 -9.18 -3.31
N GLN A 30 6.72 -9.61 -2.06
CA GLN A 30 6.92 -11.01 -1.65
C GLN A 30 5.61 -11.82 -1.56
N SER A 31 4.44 -11.14 -1.55
CA SER A 31 3.13 -11.79 -1.43
C SER A 31 2.70 -12.52 -2.71
N SER A 32 1.82 -13.53 -2.57
CA SER A 32 1.31 -14.39 -3.66
C SER A 32 0.62 -13.66 -4.82
N HIS A 33 -0.04 -12.53 -4.55
CA HIS A 33 -0.64 -11.70 -5.60
C HIS A 33 0.41 -10.68 -6.10
N GLY A 34 0.87 -10.85 -7.35
CA GLY A 34 1.88 -9.98 -7.95
C GLY A 34 3.30 -10.21 -7.42
N ALA A 35 3.62 -11.43 -6.99
CA ALA A 35 4.97 -11.77 -6.51
C ALA A 35 6.04 -11.37 -7.54
N GLY A 36 7.06 -10.64 -7.07
CA GLY A 36 8.19 -10.23 -7.88
C GLY A 36 8.01 -8.96 -8.71
N THR A 37 6.83 -8.31 -8.69
CA THR A 37 6.65 -6.98 -9.27
C THR A 37 7.15 -5.89 -8.32
N TRP A 38 7.51 -4.74 -8.89
CA TRP A 38 7.82 -3.53 -8.12
C TRP A 38 6.54 -2.78 -7.79
N GLN A 39 6.44 -2.28 -6.57
CA GLN A 39 5.34 -1.43 -6.12
C GLN A 39 5.84 -0.26 -5.28
N LEU A 40 5.02 0.77 -5.17
CA LEU A 40 5.18 1.80 -4.16
C LEU A 40 4.83 1.23 -2.77
N PRO A 41 5.40 1.76 -1.68
CA PRO A 41 4.94 1.44 -0.33
C PRO A 41 3.46 1.77 -0.17
N GLY A 42 2.68 0.85 0.38
CA GLY A 42 1.25 1.07 0.54
C GLY A 42 0.42 -0.18 0.77
N GLY A 43 -0.76 0.02 1.33
CA GLY A 43 -1.68 -1.05 1.69
C GLY A 43 -3.10 -0.58 1.87
N HIS A 44 -3.87 -1.31 2.67
CA HIS A 44 -5.30 -1.06 2.83
C HIS A 44 -5.54 0.04 3.87
N LEU A 45 -6.49 0.92 3.58
CA LEU A 45 -6.92 1.92 4.53
C LEU A 45 -7.71 1.27 5.67
N GLU A 46 -7.33 1.53 6.91
CA GLU A 46 -8.08 1.05 8.08
C GLU A 46 -9.29 1.94 8.40
N PHE A 47 -10.28 1.37 9.10
CA PHE A 47 -11.50 2.11 9.43
C PHE A 47 -11.20 3.29 10.38
N GLY A 48 -11.53 4.50 9.94
CA GLY A 48 -11.29 5.73 10.72
C GLY A 48 -9.87 6.31 10.58
N GLU A 49 -8.99 5.66 9.82
CA GLU A 49 -7.64 6.15 9.54
C GLU A 49 -7.66 7.26 8.48
N SER A 50 -6.79 8.27 8.62
CA SER A 50 -6.61 9.28 7.56
C SER A 50 -5.71 8.74 6.44
N PHE A 51 -5.80 9.31 5.24
CA PHE A 51 -4.93 8.88 4.13
C PHE A 51 -3.44 9.09 4.43
N PHE A 52 -3.09 10.15 5.17
CA PHE A 52 -1.69 10.41 5.52
C PHE A 52 -1.18 9.46 6.60
N ASP A 53 -2.01 9.12 7.58
CA ASP A 53 -1.65 8.16 8.62
C ASP A 53 -1.43 6.76 8.02
N CYS A 54 -2.33 6.34 7.13
CA CYS A 54 -2.18 5.09 6.37
C CYS A 54 -0.88 5.08 5.54
N ALA A 55 -0.62 6.16 4.80
CA ALA A 55 0.62 6.27 4.02
C ALA A 55 1.88 6.19 4.89
N ALA A 56 1.88 6.84 6.06
CA ALA A 56 3.01 6.82 6.98
C ALA A 56 3.22 5.43 7.61
N ARG A 57 2.15 4.78 8.08
CA ARG A 57 2.17 3.43 8.66
C ARG A 57 2.70 2.41 7.65
N GLU A 58 2.08 2.34 6.48
CA GLU A 58 2.45 1.38 5.42
C GLU A 58 3.90 1.61 4.94
N THR A 59 4.33 2.88 4.83
CA THR A 59 5.72 3.19 4.50
C THR A 59 6.69 2.62 5.55
N LEU A 60 6.39 2.76 6.84
CA LEU A 60 7.25 2.25 7.91
C LEU A 60 7.29 0.72 7.96
N GLU A 61 6.20 0.06 7.58
CA GLU A 61 6.10 -1.41 7.57
C GLU A 61 6.82 -2.05 6.37
N GLU A 62 6.82 -1.39 5.20
CA GLU A 62 7.28 -1.97 3.93
C GLU A 62 8.69 -1.53 3.48
N THR A 63 9.34 -0.56 4.15
CA THR A 63 10.67 -0.03 3.77
C THR A 63 11.67 -0.05 4.91
#